data_AF-A0A820RQH4-F1
#
_entry.id   AF-A0A820RQH4-F1
#
_cell.length_a   1.000
_cell.length_b   1.000
_cell.length_c   1.000
_cell.angle_alpha   90.00
_cell.angle_beta   90.00
_cell.angle_gamma   90.00
#
_symmetry.space_group_name_H-M   'P 1'
#
loop_
_entity.id
_entity.type
_entity.pdbx_description
1 polymer ?
#
loop_
_entity_poly.entity_id
_entity_poly.type
_entity_poly.pdbx_seq_one_letter_code
_entity_poly.pdbx_strand_id
1 'polypeptide(L)'
;MTTRLLNHCLSFPKVSLKRLNNIKSYINLGTEMKLLNDKKQFEKALAIFDQHGINNITTLSNFAIAQVLKACANMRDLQRGKIIHNLIASETKNGIYVSSTLIHMYVQCADIASAQSLFDSTKNKTSSMYGIMMK
;
A
#
# COMPACT_ATOMS: atom_id res chain seq x y z
N MET A 1 50.32 14.38 -14.79
CA MET A 1 50.01 12.98 -14.43
C MET A 1 48.69 12.93 -13.64
N THR A 2 47.57 13.37 -14.22
CA THR A 2 46.28 13.46 -13.48
C THR A 2 45.03 13.17 -14.32
N THR A 3 45.13 12.91 -15.63
CA THR A 3 43.97 12.66 -16.50
C THR A 3 43.60 11.18 -16.67
N ARG A 4 44.41 10.25 -16.16
CA ARG A 4 44.20 8.79 -16.38
C ARG A 4 43.40 8.08 -15.27
N LEU A 5 43.20 8.71 -14.11
CA LEU A 5 42.47 8.12 -12.98
C LEU A 5 40.97 8.51 -12.93
N LEU A 6 40.56 9.57 -13.63
CA LEU A 6 39.14 9.97 -13.68
C LEU A 6 38.31 9.15 -14.69
N ASN A 7 38.93 8.57 -15.71
CA ASN A 7 38.21 7.76 -16.71
C ASN A 7 37.92 6.32 -16.26
N HIS A 8 38.46 5.86 -15.13
CA HIS A 8 38.19 4.52 -14.60
C HIS A 8 36.97 4.48 -13.65
N CYS A 9 36.38 5.63 -13.31
CA CYS A 9 35.15 5.70 -12.49
C CYS A 9 33.86 5.80 -13.31
N LEU A 10 33.94 5.86 -14.65
CA LEU A 10 32.76 5.92 -15.54
C LEU A 10 32.23 4.54 -15.95
N SER A 11 32.77 3.46 -15.41
CA SER A 11 32.35 2.07 -15.66
C SER A 11 31.47 1.48 -14.55
N PHE A 12 30.86 2.32 -13.69
CA PHE A 12 29.75 1.84 -12.86
C PHE A 12 28.48 1.75 -13.70
N PRO A 13 27.81 0.59 -13.77
CA PRO A 13 26.68 0.42 -14.67
C PRO A 13 25.53 1.33 -14.22
N LYS A 14 24.91 2.04 -15.17
CA LYS A 14 23.65 2.82 -15.01
C LYS A 14 22.47 1.99 -14.45
N VAL A 15 22.69 0.69 -14.23
CA VAL A 15 21.77 -0.28 -13.63
C VAL A 15 21.46 0.03 -12.15
N SER A 16 22.27 0.86 -11.47
CA SER A 16 22.14 1.10 -10.01
C SER A 16 21.21 2.26 -9.62
N LEU A 17 21.07 3.31 -10.44
CA LEU A 17 20.30 4.52 -10.07
C LEU A 17 18.80 4.33 -10.21
N LYS A 18 18.34 3.63 -11.26
CA LYS A 18 16.92 3.31 -11.45
C LYS A 18 16.42 2.36 -10.35
N ARG A 19 17.27 1.39 -9.97
CA ARG A 19 17.00 0.44 -8.88
C ARG A 19 17.03 1.12 -7.50
N LEU A 20 17.97 2.04 -7.24
CA LEU A 20 18.01 2.84 -6.01
C LEU A 20 16.86 3.85 -5.92
N ASN A 21 16.47 4.50 -7.01
CA ASN A 21 15.31 5.39 -7.05
C ASN A 21 14.00 4.61 -6.84
N ASN A 22 13.89 3.41 -7.42
CA ASN A 22 12.78 2.50 -7.14
C ASN A 22 12.77 2.10 -5.65
N ILE A 23 13.91 1.69 -5.07
CA ILE A 23 13.99 1.30 -3.65
C ILE A 23 13.67 2.48 -2.71
N LYS A 24 14.17 3.69 -3.00
CA LYS A 24 13.82 4.91 -2.26
C LYS A 24 12.33 5.25 -2.41
N SER A 25 11.77 5.12 -3.60
CA SER A 25 10.34 5.32 -3.89
C SER A 25 9.45 4.36 -3.09
N TYR A 26 9.81 3.07 -2.99
CA TYR A 26 9.00 2.07 -2.27
C TYR A 26 8.98 2.23 -0.75
N ILE A 27 10.12 2.58 -0.13
CA ILE A 27 10.16 2.89 1.32
C ILE A 27 9.51 4.25 1.60
N ASN A 28 9.62 5.21 0.67
CA ASN A 28 9.04 6.54 0.81
C ASN A 28 7.51 6.54 0.69
N LEU A 29 6.93 5.74 -0.22
CA LEU A 29 5.49 5.76 -0.50
C LEU A 29 4.65 5.52 0.76
N GLY A 30 4.96 4.51 1.57
CA GLY A 30 4.20 4.25 2.80
C GLY A 30 4.22 5.43 3.79
N THR A 31 5.36 6.10 3.91
CA THR A 31 5.53 7.26 4.81
C THR A 31 4.83 8.50 4.27
N GLU A 32 4.94 8.75 2.96
CA GLU A 32 4.29 9.87 2.28
C GLU A 32 2.77 9.72 2.29
N MET A 33 2.27 8.52 1.99
CA MET A 33 0.86 8.14 2.14
C MET A 33 0.36 8.38 3.56
N LYS A 34 1.14 7.96 4.58
CA LYS A 34 0.80 8.20 5.97
C LYS A 34 0.69 9.71 6.27
N LEU A 35 1.69 10.50 5.86
CA LEU A 35 1.69 11.95 6.10
C LEU A 35 0.47 12.63 5.48
N LEU A 36 0.08 12.24 4.27
CA LEU A 36 -1.06 12.81 3.56
C LEU A 36 -2.39 12.37 4.19
N ASN A 37 -2.50 11.09 4.59
CA ASN A 37 -3.66 10.59 5.32
C ASN A 37 -3.85 11.31 6.67
N ASP A 38 -2.77 11.52 7.42
CA ASP A 38 -2.80 12.24 8.71
C ASP A 38 -3.25 13.70 8.51
N LYS A 39 -2.93 14.31 7.35
CA LYS A 39 -3.40 15.64 6.93
C LYS A 39 -4.79 15.63 6.28
N LYS A 40 -5.46 14.48 6.21
CA LYS A 40 -6.75 14.27 5.52
C LYS A 40 -6.73 14.61 4.02
N GLN A 41 -5.55 14.59 3.39
CA GLN A 41 -5.37 14.84 1.96
C GLN A 41 -5.43 13.52 1.17
N PHE A 42 -6.55 12.81 1.30
CA PHE A 42 -6.69 11.44 0.78
C PHE A 42 -6.61 11.37 -0.75
N GLU A 43 -7.16 12.36 -1.46
CA GLU A 43 -7.04 12.45 -2.92
C GLU A 43 -5.58 12.55 -3.38
N LYS A 44 -4.78 13.39 -2.71
CA LYS A 44 -3.34 13.51 -3.00
C LYS A 44 -2.58 12.24 -2.65
N ALA A 45 -2.96 11.57 -1.56
CA ALA A 45 -2.39 10.28 -1.21
C ALA A 45 -2.63 9.27 -2.35
N LEU A 46 -3.88 9.15 -2.81
CA LEU A 46 -4.21 8.25 -3.91
C LEU A 46 -3.53 8.65 -5.22
N ALA A 47 -3.38 9.94 -5.52
CA ALA A 47 -2.65 10.41 -6.70
C ALA A 47 -1.16 9.99 -6.67
N ILE A 48 -0.51 10.07 -5.51
CA ILE A 48 0.86 9.59 -5.35
C ILE A 48 0.94 8.07 -5.49
N PHE A 49 -0.04 7.32 -4.94
CA PHE A 49 -0.13 5.89 -5.17
C PHE A 49 -0.30 5.54 -6.66
N ASP A 50 -1.16 6.27 -7.38
CA ASP A 50 -1.38 6.05 -8.81
C ASP A 50 -0.10 6.30 -9.63
N GLN A 51 0.70 7.31 -9.26
CA GLN A 51 2.03 7.56 -9.87
C GLN A 51 3.00 6.38 -9.66
N HIS A 52 2.89 5.68 -8.54
CA HIS A 52 3.71 4.50 -8.25
C HIS A 52 3.24 3.25 -8.99
N GLY A 53 2.02 3.26 -9.53
CA GLY A 53 1.45 2.19 -10.34
C GLY A 53 0.92 1.03 -9.48
N ILE A 54 -0.37 0.76 -9.62
CA ILE A 54 -1.08 -0.29 -8.86
C ILE A 54 -0.46 -1.69 -9.03
N ASN A 55 0.17 -1.96 -10.17
CA ASN A 55 0.85 -3.24 -10.44
C ASN A 55 2.05 -3.52 -9.52
N ASN A 56 2.58 -2.49 -8.88
CA ASN A 56 3.70 -2.63 -7.95
C ASN A 56 3.25 -2.89 -6.50
N ILE A 57 1.94 -3.03 -6.23
CA ILE A 57 1.42 -3.15 -4.88
C ILE A 57 1.99 -4.35 -4.11
N THR A 58 2.28 -5.45 -4.82
CA THR A 58 2.85 -6.69 -4.27
C THR A 58 4.29 -6.52 -3.77
N THR A 59 4.95 -5.43 -4.17
CA THR A 59 6.28 -5.06 -3.68
C THR A 59 6.23 -4.17 -2.42
N LEU A 60 5.04 -3.68 -2.06
CA LEU A 60 4.87 -2.78 -0.93
C LEU A 60 4.85 -3.52 0.41
N SER A 61 5.25 -2.80 1.46
CA SER A 61 5.07 -3.29 2.82
C SER A 61 3.59 -3.31 3.22
N ASN A 62 3.23 -4.23 4.13
CA ASN A 62 1.91 -4.26 4.77
C ASN A 62 1.49 -2.90 5.36
N PHE A 63 2.47 -2.13 5.85
CA PHE A 63 2.24 -0.77 6.33
C PHE A 63 1.79 0.16 5.20
N ALA A 64 2.50 0.19 4.08
CA ALA A 64 2.15 1.03 2.93
C ALA A 64 0.79 0.64 2.33
N ILE A 65 0.54 -0.66 2.16
CA ILE A 65 -0.76 -1.18 1.68
C ILE A 65 -1.89 -0.69 2.59
N ALA A 66 -1.72 -0.76 3.91
CA ALA A 66 -2.71 -0.26 4.86
C ALA A 66 -2.95 1.26 4.72
N GLN A 67 -1.93 2.05 4.39
CA GLN A 67 -2.14 3.49 4.14
C GLN A 67 -2.94 3.74 2.85
N VAL A 68 -2.70 2.96 1.80
CA VAL A 68 -3.51 3.04 0.56
C VAL A 68 -4.96 2.67 0.83
N LEU A 69 -5.20 1.58 1.56
CA LEU A 69 -6.56 1.14 1.92
C LEU A 69 -7.29 2.15 2.80
N LYS A 70 -6.59 2.81 3.74
CA LYS A 70 -7.17 3.91 4.53
C LYS A 70 -7.58 5.09 3.66
N ALA A 71 -6.76 5.47 2.68
CA ALA A 71 -7.10 6.53 1.75
C ALA A 71 -8.33 6.16 0.91
N CYS A 72 -8.40 4.91 0.41
CA CYS A 72 -9.56 4.38 -0.31
C CYS A 72 -10.83 4.43 0.55
N ALA A 73 -10.74 4.00 1.82
CA ALA A 73 -11.86 4.01 2.76
C ALA A 73 -12.44 5.42 2.97
N ASN A 74 -11.55 6.43 3.14
CA ASN A 74 -11.98 7.82 3.35
C ASN A 74 -12.52 8.47 2.07
N MET A 75 -12.02 8.06 0.89
CA MET A 75 -12.54 8.53 -0.41
C MET A 75 -13.75 7.73 -0.91
N ARG A 76 -14.20 6.71 -0.17
CA ARG A 76 -15.24 5.76 -0.58
C ARG A 76 -14.93 5.07 -1.92
N ASP A 77 -13.64 4.85 -2.22
CA ASP A 77 -13.18 4.26 -3.47
C ASP A 77 -13.17 2.72 -3.39
N LEU A 78 -14.35 2.14 -3.53
CA LEU A 78 -14.56 0.70 -3.49
C LEU A 78 -13.84 -0.03 -4.63
N GLN A 79 -13.81 0.56 -5.82
CA GLN A 79 -13.24 -0.08 -7.01
C GLN A 79 -11.74 -0.29 -6.84
N ARG A 80 -11.01 0.77 -6.46
CA ARG A 80 -9.58 0.67 -6.15
C ARG A 80 -9.33 -0.30 -5.00
N GLY A 81 -10.15 -0.25 -3.94
CA GLY A 81 -10.06 -1.19 -2.82
C GLY A 81 -10.19 -2.65 -3.22
N LYS A 82 -11.13 -2.99 -4.13
CA LYS A 82 -11.32 -4.35 -4.66
C LYS A 82 -10.14 -4.81 -5.52
N ILE A 83 -9.62 -3.94 -6.39
CA ILE A 83 -8.43 -4.26 -7.20
C ILE A 83 -7.24 -4.56 -6.28
N ILE A 84 -7.02 -3.72 -5.26
CA ILE A 84 -5.96 -3.94 -4.26
C ILE A 84 -6.15 -5.27 -3.54
N HIS A 85 -7.35 -5.55 -3.04
CA HIS A 85 -7.64 -6.82 -2.36
C HIS A 85 -7.31 -8.02 -3.26
N ASN A 86 -7.76 -8.02 -4.52
CA ASN A 86 -7.49 -9.11 -5.45
C ASN A 86 -5.99 -9.30 -5.73
N LEU A 87 -5.25 -8.20 -5.88
CA LEU A 87 -3.80 -8.25 -6.15
C LEU A 87 -3.01 -8.83 -4.97
N ILE A 88 -3.43 -8.52 -3.74
CA ILE A 88 -2.73 -9.01 -2.55
C ILE A 88 -3.29 -10.33 -2.04
N ALA A 89 -4.48 -10.79 -2.46
CA ALA A 89 -5.13 -12.00 -1.94
C ALA A 89 -4.29 -13.27 -2.11
N SER A 90 -3.47 -13.35 -3.15
CA SER A 90 -2.54 -14.47 -3.39
C SER A 90 -1.29 -14.44 -2.50
N GLU A 91 -1.05 -13.36 -1.75
CA GLU A 91 0.13 -13.22 -0.91
C GLU A 91 -0.05 -13.86 0.45
N THR A 92 0.80 -14.85 0.75
CA THR A 92 0.87 -15.51 2.06
C THR A 92 1.31 -14.58 3.20
N LYS A 93 1.75 -13.36 2.89
CA LYS A 93 2.32 -12.38 3.83
C LYS A 93 1.31 -11.36 4.36
N ASN A 94 0.05 -11.44 3.92
CA ASN A 94 -0.98 -10.51 4.42
C ASN A 94 -1.20 -10.75 5.92
N GLY A 95 -0.68 -9.84 6.73
CA GLY A 95 -0.85 -9.90 8.17
C GLY A 95 -2.27 -9.53 8.60
N ILE A 96 -2.59 -9.87 9.84
CA ILE A 96 -3.84 -9.50 10.53
C ILE A 96 -4.13 -7.99 10.39
N TYR A 97 -3.08 -7.16 10.37
CA TYR A 97 -3.19 -5.71 10.18
C TYR A 97 -3.80 -5.30 8.84
N VAL A 98 -3.35 -5.91 7.73
CA VAL A 98 -3.88 -5.62 6.39
C VAL A 98 -5.31 -6.12 6.28
N SER A 99 -5.59 -7.33 6.78
CA SER A 99 -6.94 -7.90 6.80
C SER A 99 -7.93 -7.00 7.56
N SER A 100 -7.54 -6.52 8.75
CA SER A 100 -8.37 -5.58 9.53
C SER A 100 -8.62 -4.27 8.78
N THR A 101 -7.61 -3.79 8.02
CA THR A 101 -7.73 -2.55 7.26
C THR A 101 -8.62 -2.73 6.02
N LEU A 102 -8.55 -3.89 5.35
CA LEU A 102 -9.45 -4.27 4.25
C LEU A 102 -10.91 -4.34 4.72
N ILE A 103 -11.17 -5.01 5.84
CA ILE A 103 -12.52 -5.09 6.43
C ILE A 103 -13.05 -3.68 6.70
N HIS A 104 -12.23 -2.82 7.34
CA HIS A 104 -12.59 -1.43 7.56
C HIS A 104 -12.87 -0.67 6.26
N MET A 105 -12.05 -0.86 5.22
CA MET A 105 -12.26 -0.23 3.92
C MET A 105 -13.60 -0.65 3.30
N TYR A 106 -13.93 -1.95 3.33
CA TYR A 106 -15.22 -2.43 2.83
C TYR A 106 -16.42 -1.88 3.61
N VAL A 107 -16.34 -1.85 4.94
CA VAL A 107 -17.38 -1.24 5.80
C VAL A 107 -17.57 0.23 5.46
N GLN A 108 -16.47 0.99 5.35
CA GLN A 108 -16.54 2.40 4.94
C GLN A 108 -17.12 2.54 3.52
N CYS A 109 -16.84 1.63 2.60
CA CYS A 109 -17.43 1.67 1.26
C CYS A 109 -18.84 1.07 1.17
N ALA A 110 -19.48 0.76 2.30
CA ALA A 110 -20.81 0.15 2.41
C ALA A 110 -20.97 -1.22 1.72
N ASP A 111 -19.86 -1.91 1.40
CA ASP A 111 -19.87 -3.28 0.86
C ASP A 111 -19.75 -4.27 2.02
N ILE A 112 -20.82 -4.34 2.82
CA ILE A 112 -20.87 -5.13 4.06
C ILE A 112 -20.73 -6.63 3.78
N ALA A 113 -21.25 -7.10 2.64
CA ALA A 113 -21.13 -8.50 2.23
C ALA A 113 -19.65 -8.91 2.07
N SER A 114 -18.85 -8.09 1.38
CA SER A 114 -17.41 -8.34 1.23
C SER A 114 -16.66 -8.21 2.56
N ALA A 115 -17.04 -7.24 3.41
CA ALA A 115 -16.47 -7.11 4.75
C ALA A 115 -16.70 -8.35 5.61
N GLN A 116 -17.95 -8.85 5.63
CA GLN A 116 -18.35 -10.04 6.37
C GLN A 116 -17.65 -11.30 5.86
N SER A 117 -17.58 -11.50 4.54
CA SER A 117 -16.88 -12.64 3.94
C SER A 117 -15.39 -12.68 4.31
N LEU A 118 -14.71 -11.53 4.28
CA LEU A 118 -13.30 -11.44 4.68
C LEU A 118 -13.13 -11.63 6.20
N PHE A 119 -14.04 -11.08 6.99
CA PHE A 119 -14.05 -11.28 8.44
C PHE A 119 -14.20 -12.77 8.78
N ASP A 120 -15.18 -13.45 8.19
CA ASP A 120 -15.47 -14.87 8.48
C ASP A 120 -14.32 -15.79 8.09
N SER A 121 -13.71 -15.55 6.92
CA SER A 121 -12.53 -16.32 6.46
C SER A 121 -11.25 -16.06 7.27
N THR A 122 -11.19 -14.96 8.04
CA THR A 122 -10.05 -14.66 8.92
C THR A 122 -10.04 -15.60 10.13
N LYS A 123 -9.02 -16.45 10.28
CA LYS A 123 -8.90 -17.39 11.41
C LYS A 123 -8.67 -16.70 12.76
N ASN A 124 -7.75 -15.73 12.80
CA ASN A 124 -7.33 -15.04 14.02
C ASN A 124 -7.95 -13.63 14.10
N LYS A 125 -9.27 -13.56 14.28
CA LYS A 125 -10.02 -12.30 14.41
C LYS A 125 -9.57 -11.53 15.66
N THR A 126 -9.34 -10.23 15.52
CA THR A 126 -8.95 -9.36 16.65
C THR A 126 -10.14 -8.56 17.15
N SER A 127 -10.08 -8.08 18.40
CA SER A 127 -11.11 -7.19 18.97
C SER A 127 -11.40 -5.97 18.09
N SER A 128 -10.38 -5.45 17.41
CA SER A 128 -10.53 -4.37 16.44
C SER A 128 -11.44 -4.74 15.27
N MET A 129 -11.33 -5.96 14.74
CA MET A 129 -12.18 -6.44 13.64
C MET A 129 -13.65 -6.57 14.06
N TYR A 130 -13.91 -7.11 15.25
CA TYR A 130 -15.27 -7.15 15.80
C TYR A 130 -15.84 -5.75 15.97
N GLY A 131 -15.04 -4.81 16.48
CA GLY A 131 -15.45 -3.40 16.63
C GLY A 131 -15.67 -2.68 15.30
N ILE A 132 -15.03 -3.10 14.21
CA ILE A 132 -15.29 -2.58 12.86
C ILE A 132 -16.64 -3.08 12.34
N MET A 133 -16.97 -4.35 12.53
CA MET A 133 -18.20 -4.96 12.01
C MET A 133 -19.47 -4.53 12.75
N MET A 134 -19.34 -4.02 13.98
CA MET A 134 -20.47 -3.51 14.78
C MET A 134 -20.80 -2.02 14.55
N LYS A 135 -20.02 -1.31 13.73
CA LYS A 135 -20.22 0.12 13.43
C LYS A 135 -20.97 0.30 12.12
#